data_AF-A0AAW2BX88-F1
#
_entry.id   AF-A0AAW2BX88-F1
#
_cell.length_a   1.000
_cell.length_b   1.000
_cell.length_c   1.000
_cell.angle_alpha   90.00
_cell.angle_beta   90.00
_cell.angle_gamma   90.00
#
_symmetry.space_group_name_H-M   'P 1'
#
loop_
_entity.id
_entity.type
_entity.pdbx_description
1 polymer ?
#
loop_
_entity_poly.entity_id
_entity_poly.type
_entity_poly.pdbx_seq_one_letter_code
_entity_poly.pdbx_strand_id
1 'polypeptide(L)'
;MMGIMEYAICLSKTEGMPKTRLRELRLKLLNQARNQLQITKDPIPTLPVSMNIICWNCKRALNPRFKPTLNNLISKHSPPMVIITETQIGGNRAKDITDTLPFDVTGLLGNFVHKTLLPLQRAYRDNRLALLVLHIQTKMARGLKKHLKRLNAPKHWMLDKLGGAFAPKPSSGPHKSRECLPLILILRNRLKYALTYREVISILMQRHVLVDGKVRTDKTYPSGFMDVVSIPKTNENFRLLYDTKGRFRLHSIRDEEAKFKLCKVRSVQYGQKGIPYLNTHDGRTIRYPDPLIKANDTIKLDLESGKITEFIKFDVGNVVMVTGGRNRGRVGVIKNREKHKGTFETVHIQDATGHEFATRLGNVYTIGKGTKPWVSLPKGKGIKLTIIEEAKKRLAAQGAATA
;
A
#
# COMPACT_ATOMS: atom_id res chain seq x y z
N MET A 1 5.05 16.42 12.76
CA MET A 1 4.30 16.62 14.01
C MET A 1 5.32 17.03 15.07
N MET A 2 5.31 18.30 15.45
CA MET A 2 6.01 18.78 16.64
C MET A 2 5.12 18.45 17.84
N GLY A 3 5.68 17.82 18.87
CA GLY A 3 5.08 17.80 20.19
C GLY A 3 5.82 18.81 21.04
N ILE A 4 5.10 19.76 21.64
CA ILE A 4 5.65 20.71 22.60
C ILE A 4 5.71 19.97 23.95
N MET A 5 6.88 19.99 24.61
CA MET A 5 7.02 19.49 25.97
C MET A 5 6.61 20.63 26.91
N GLU A 6 5.42 20.55 27.51
CA GLU A 6 4.90 21.66 28.34
C GLU A 6 5.41 21.65 29.79
N TYR A 7 5.90 20.52 30.32
CA TYR A 7 6.43 20.47 31.69
C TYR A 7 7.61 19.50 31.83
N ALA A 8 8.67 19.95 32.53
CA ALA A 8 9.78 19.13 32.97
C ALA A 8 10.02 19.37 34.47
N ILE A 9 10.09 18.29 35.26
CA ILE A 9 10.40 18.35 36.69
C ILE A 9 11.82 17.85 36.89
N CYS A 10 12.70 18.73 37.37
CA CYS A 10 14.01 18.37 37.90
C CYS A 10 13.92 18.28 39.43
N LEU A 11 14.29 17.13 40.00
CA LEU A 11 14.48 16.98 41.44
C LEU A 11 15.97 17.11 41.73
N SER A 12 16.36 18.19 42.44
CA SER A 12 17.70 18.29 43.02
C SER A 12 17.77 17.42 44.27
N LYS A 13 18.90 16.73 44.44
CA LYS A 13 19.14 15.87 45.59
C LYS A 13 19.74 16.67 46.75
N THR A 14 19.13 17.79 47.12
CA THR A 14 19.64 18.61 48.22
C THR A 14 18.99 18.29 49.56
N GLU A 15 17.77 17.74 49.62
CA GLU A 15 17.23 17.20 50.89
C GLU A 15 16.36 15.96 50.64
N GLY A 16 16.54 14.95 51.49
CA GLY A 16 15.87 13.64 51.38
C GLY A 16 14.36 13.74 51.59
N MET A 17 13.60 13.93 50.50
CA MET A 17 12.14 13.89 50.54
C MET A 17 11.62 12.43 50.61
N PRO A 18 10.75 12.07 51.58
CA PRO A 18 10.19 10.73 51.69
C PRO A 18 9.24 10.41 50.54
N LYS A 19 9.21 9.13 50.11
CA LYS A 19 8.45 8.63 48.94
C LYS A 19 6.94 8.91 49.02
N THR A 20 6.38 9.07 50.21
CA THR A 20 4.98 9.41 50.45
C THR A 20 4.64 10.84 49.99
N ARG A 21 5.47 11.83 50.34
CA ARG A 21 5.30 13.22 49.88
C ARG A 21 5.43 13.37 48.36
N LEU A 22 6.31 12.60 47.73
CA LEU A 22 6.45 12.58 46.26
C LEU A 22 5.19 12.04 45.56
N ARG A 23 4.49 11.07 46.16
CA ARG A 23 3.22 10.56 45.63
C ARG A 23 2.10 11.59 45.77
N GLU A 24 2.02 12.30 46.89
CA GLU A 24 1.04 13.38 47.08
C GLU A 24 1.28 14.57 46.15
N LEU A 25 2.53 15.00 45.97
CA LEU A 25 2.89 16.07 45.03
C LEU A 25 2.54 15.72 43.59
N ARG A 26 2.81 14.46 43.19
CA ARG A 26 2.42 13.94 41.88
C ARG A 26 0.90 13.94 41.69
N LEU A 27 0.13 13.57 42.71
CA LEU A 27 -1.33 13.55 42.64
C LEU A 27 -1.92 14.96 42.57
N LYS A 28 -1.39 15.90 43.37
CA LYS A 28 -1.78 17.32 43.33
C LYS A 28 -1.52 17.95 41.96
N LEU A 29 -0.34 17.72 41.37
CA LEU A 29 0.01 18.24 40.04
C LEU A 29 -0.86 17.63 38.92
N LEU A 30 -1.19 16.33 39.00
CA LEU A 30 -2.10 15.68 38.06
C LEU A 30 -3.53 16.25 38.13
N ASN A 31 -4.00 16.60 39.33
CA ASN A 31 -5.31 17.23 39.50
C ASN A 31 -5.30 18.69 39.04
N GLN A 32 -4.21 19.41 39.24
CA GLN A 32 -4.04 20.79 38.76
C GLN A 32 -4.00 20.86 37.22
N ALA A 33 -3.29 19.92 36.57
CA ALA A 33 -3.27 19.78 35.12
C ALA A 33 -4.62 19.36 34.52
N ARG A 34 -5.42 18.57 35.25
CA ARG A 34 -6.81 18.24 34.83
C ARG A 34 -7.74 19.44 34.92
N ASN A 35 -7.57 20.32 35.90
CA ASN A 35 -8.42 21.49 36.09
C ASN A 35 -8.07 22.65 35.13
N GLN A 36 -6.86 22.68 34.55
CA GLN A 36 -6.45 23.68 33.55
C GLN A 36 -6.88 23.38 32.10
N LEU A 37 -7.58 22.27 31.84
CA LEU A 37 -8.12 21.94 30.51
C LEU A 37 -9.40 22.70 30.13
N GLN A 38 -9.79 23.72 30.90
CA GLN A 38 -10.77 24.72 30.47
C GLN A 38 -10.07 26.06 30.27
N ILE A 39 -9.54 26.30 29.07
CA ILE A 39 -9.12 27.64 28.66
C ILE A 39 -10.04 28.09 27.54
N THR A 40 -10.92 29.04 27.87
CA THR A 40 -11.56 29.92 26.91
C THR A 40 -10.63 31.09 26.61
N LYS A 41 -10.26 31.22 25.33
CA LYS A 41 -9.61 32.37 24.66
C LYS A 41 -8.10 32.55 24.89
N ASP A 42 -7.37 32.56 23.77
CA ASP A 42 -5.93 32.79 23.67
C ASP A 42 -5.57 34.29 23.84
N PRO A 43 -4.54 34.66 24.61
CA PRO A 43 -3.96 36.00 24.54
C PRO A 43 -2.70 36.03 23.67
N ILE A 44 -2.59 37.10 22.88
CA ILE A 44 -1.45 37.44 22.03
C ILE A 44 -0.28 37.91 22.92
N PRO A 45 0.99 37.50 22.70
CA PRO A 45 2.10 37.89 23.57
C PRO A 45 2.76 39.22 23.14
N THR A 46 3.06 40.09 24.12
CA THR A 46 3.60 41.45 23.95
C THR A 46 5.00 41.69 24.55
N LEU A 47 5.81 40.66 24.82
CA LEU A 47 7.20 40.82 25.33
C LEU A 47 8.20 39.91 24.59
N PRO A 48 9.47 40.33 24.36
CA PRO A 48 10.46 39.49 23.71
C PRO A 48 10.86 38.38 24.70
N VAL A 49 10.36 37.17 24.44
CA VAL A 49 10.70 35.98 25.22
C VAL A 49 12.21 35.72 25.06
N SER A 50 12.98 35.86 26.13
CA SER A 50 14.35 35.37 26.18
C SER A 50 14.33 33.84 26.13
N MET A 51 15.00 33.25 25.14
CA MET A 51 15.02 31.79 24.98
C MET A 51 16.09 31.19 25.87
N ASN A 52 15.66 30.55 26.96
CA ASN A 52 16.56 29.88 27.89
C ASN A 52 17.29 28.66 27.28
N ILE A 53 16.69 28.01 26.26
CA ILE A 53 17.29 26.81 25.64
C ILE A 53 16.98 26.81 24.14
N ILE A 54 17.99 26.61 23.31
CA ILE A 54 17.83 26.42 21.86
C ILE A 54 18.05 24.95 21.53
N CYS A 55 17.00 24.25 21.11
CA CYS A 55 17.10 22.87 20.64
C CYS A 55 16.91 22.82 19.12
N TRP A 56 17.96 22.42 18.38
CA TRP A 56 17.93 22.35 16.92
C TRP A 56 18.17 20.93 16.42
N ASN A 57 17.14 20.35 15.83
CA ASN A 57 17.26 19.13 15.02
C ASN A 57 17.79 19.46 13.62
N CYS A 58 19.10 19.35 13.44
CA CYS A 58 19.77 19.67 12.18
C CYS A 58 19.79 18.47 11.24
N LYS A 59 19.59 18.73 9.94
CA LYS A 59 19.88 17.79 8.86
C LYS A 59 21.05 18.36 8.08
N ARG A 60 22.21 17.69 8.12
CA ARG A 60 23.47 18.14 7.49
C ARG A 60 24.12 19.30 8.24
N ALA A 61 24.56 19.09 9.48
CA ALA A 61 25.32 20.09 10.24
C ALA A 61 26.67 20.44 9.56
N LEU A 62 27.15 19.58 8.66
CA LEU A 62 28.30 19.85 7.78
C LEU A 62 28.03 20.87 6.66
N ASN A 63 26.81 21.39 6.52
CA ASN A 63 26.51 22.44 5.55
C ASN A 63 27.23 23.75 5.97
N PRO A 64 28.02 24.40 5.09
CA PRO A 64 28.72 25.65 5.40
C PRO A 64 27.81 26.77 5.92
N ARG A 65 26.53 26.78 5.53
CA ARG A 65 25.53 27.76 5.97
C ARG A 65 24.96 27.51 7.37
N PHE A 66 25.21 26.34 7.97
CA PHE A 66 24.69 26.00 9.29
C PHE A 66 25.32 26.87 10.38
N LYS A 67 26.66 26.98 10.41
CA LYS A 67 27.38 27.72 11.45
C LYS A 67 27.03 29.22 11.52
N PRO A 68 26.98 29.97 10.41
CA PRO A 68 26.59 31.39 10.45
C PRO A 68 25.17 31.56 11.01
N THR A 69 24.26 30.64 10.67
CA THR A 69 22.87 30.69 11.13
C THR A 69 22.76 30.38 12.63
N LEU A 70 23.51 29.38 13.10
CA LEU A 70 23.59 29.03 14.51
C LEU A 70 24.20 30.17 15.35
N ASN A 71 25.31 30.75 14.88
CA ASN A 71 25.97 31.86 15.56
C ASN A 71 25.09 33.10 15.63
N ASN A 72 24.31 33.39 14.58
CA ASN A 72 23.33 34.47 14.58
C ASN A 72 22.18 34.21 15.58
N LEU A 73 21.71 32.97 15.71
CA LEU A 73 20.73 32.61 16.74
C LEU A 73 21.29 32.79 18.15
N ILE A 74 22.53 32.36 18.38
CA ILE A 74 23.19 32.46 19.69
C ILE A 74 23.45 33.92 20.05
N SER A 75 23.93 34.74 19.11
CA SER A 75 24.19 36.16 19.37
C SER A 75 22.90 36.94 19.62
N LYS A 76 21.81 36.60 18.92
CA LYS A 76 20.53 37.29 19.04
C LYS A 76 19.77 36.94 20.31
N HIS A 77 19.91 35.71 20.80
CA HIS A 77 19.09 35.19 21.89
C HIS A 77 19.85 34.83 23.16
N SER A 78 21.19 34.84 23.11
CA SER A 78 22.10 34.58 24.25
C SER A 78 21.64 33.45 25.17
N PRO A 79 21.34 32.25 24.63
CA PRO A 79 20.80 31.16 25.43
C PRO A 79 21.87 30.58 26.38
N PRO A 80 21.51 30.26 27.63
CA PRO A 80 22.42 29.56 28.55
C PRO A 80 22.68 28.10 28.16
N MET A 81 21.87 27.49 27.27
CA MET A 81 22.10 26.13 26.78
C MET A 81 21.64 25.94 25.33
N VAL A 82 22.47 25.26 24.52
CA VAL A 82 22.17 24.90 23.12
C VAL A 82 22.30 23.39 22.93
N ILE A 83 21.26 22.76 22.40
CA ILE A 83 21.20 21.32 22.11
C ILE A 83 21.07 21.13 20.61
N ILE A 84 22.09 20.54 19.97
CA ILE A 84 22.08 20.22 18.54
C ILE A 84 21.92 18.72 18.40
N THR A 85 20.91 18.28 17.65
CA THR A 85 20.70 16.85 17.38
C THR A 85 20.81 16.60 15.88
N GLU A 86 21.74 15.75 15.46
CA GLU A 86 21.85 15.31 14.06
C GLU A 86 21.48 13.83 13.91
N THR A 87 20.62 13.53 12.94
CA THR A 87 20.21 12.16 12.63
C THR A 87 21.16 11.49 11.65
N GLN A 88 21.45 10.19 11.84
CA GLN A 88 22.27 9.35 10.94
C GLN A 88 23.78 9.66 10.91
N ILE A 89 24.35 10.01 12.06
CA ILE A 89 25.79 10.19 12.18
C ILE A 89 26.35 9.16 13.16
N GLY A 90 27.41 8.50 12.74
CA GLY A 90 28.14 7.53 13.56
C GLY A 90 29.63 7.87 13.59
N GLY A 91 30.26 7.62 14.74
CA GLY A 91 31.71 7.65 14.92
C GLY A 91 32.38 8.94 14.46
N ASN A 92 33.39 8.80 13.60
CA ASN A 92 34.31 9.87 13.17
C ASN A 92 33.61 11.12 12.63
N ARG A 93 32.48 10.97 11.91
CA ARG A 93 31.73 12.14 11.39
C ARG A 93 31.10 12.98 12.50
N ALA A 94 30.72 12.38 13.63
CA ALA A 94 30.23 13.13 14.79
C ALA A 94 31.37 13.91 15.46
N LYS A 95 32.59 13.33 15.44
CA LYS A 95 33.80 13.98 15.95
C LYS A 95 34.17 15.19 15.09
N ASP A 96 34.17 15.05 13.78
CA ASP A 96 34.43 16.17 12.84
C ASP A 96 33.44 17.33 13.02
N ILE A 97 32.15 17.04 13.27
CA ILE A 97 31.14 18.06 13.56
C ILE A 97 31.36 18.71 14.92
N THR A 98 31.80 17.92 15.89
CA THR A 98 32.08 18.37 17.26
C THR A 98 33.28 19.32 17.28
N ASP A 99 34.38 18.93 16.64
CA ASP A 99 35.64 19.69 16.59
C ASP A 99 35.49 21.00 15.81
N THR A 100 34.45 21.12 14.98
CA THR A 100 34.19 22.29 14.15
C THR A 100 33.21 23.29 14.76
N LEU A 101 32.65 23.01 15.94
CA LEU A 101 31.77 23.92 16.68
C LEU A 101 32.57 24.74 17.73
N PRO A 102 32.21 25.99 17.98
CA PRO A 102 33.01 26.91 18.80
C PRO A 102 32.82 26.73 20.33
N PHE A 103 32.49 25.53 20.82
CA PHE A 103 32.19 25.27 22.25
C PHE A 103 32.83 23.96 22.74
N ASP A 104 33.12 23.85 24.05
CA ASP A 104 33.58 22.61 24.69
C ASP A 104 32.49 21.53 24.66
N VAL A 105 32.62 20.55 23.77
CA VAL A 105 31.65 19.45 23.61
C VAL A 105 32.12 18.22 24.38
N THR A 106 31.28 17.70 25.28
CA THR A 106 31.50 16.40 25.93
C THR A 106 30.67 15.32 25.22
N GLY A 107 31.33 14.44 24.46
CA GLY A 107 30.68 13.39 23.68
C GLY A 107 30.58 12.05 24.44
N LEU A 108 29.37 11.49 24.54
CA LEU A 108 29.15 10.09 24.94
C LEU A 108 28.77 9.26 23.71
N LEU A 109 29.68 8.39 23.29
CA LEU A 109 29.45 7.36 22.28
C LEU A 109 29.49 5.99 22.97
N GLY A 110 28.37 5.27 23.02
CA GLY A 110 28.38 3.87 23.48
C GLY A 110 27.03 3.24 23.75
N ASN A 111 26.84 2.03 23.22
CA ASN A 111 25.73 1.12 23.51
C ASN A 111 25.69 0.76 25.00
N PHE A 112 24.56 0.93 25.68
CA PHE A 112 24.41 0.58 27.09
C PHE A 112 23.67 -0.75 27.28
N VAL A 113 24.46 -1.80 27.57
CA VAL A 113 24.06 -2.91 28.45
C VAL A 113 24.72 -2.63 29.81
N HIS A 114 23.93 -2.80 30.88
CA HIS A 114 24.26 -2.63 32.31
C HIS A 114 25.74 -2.82 32.71
N LYS A 115 26.36 -1.74 33.22
CA LYS A 115 27.37 -1.65 34.32
C LYS A 115 28.44 -0.60 33.98
N THR A 116 28.27 0.63 34.48
CA THR A 116 29.35 1.58 34.84
C THR A 116 28.73 2.85 35.44
N LEU A 117 28.53 2.87 36.76
CA LEU A 117 27.98 4.02 37.52
C LEU A 117 29.05 4.74 38.37
N LEU A 118 30.33 4.54 38.08
CA LEU A 118 31.46 5.11 38.84
C LEU A 118 32.16 6.32 38.18
N PRO A 119 32.10 6.58 36.86
CA PRO A 119 32.66 7.82 36.31
C PRO A 119 31.76 9.07 36.49
N LEU A 120 30.46 8.89 36.73
CA LEU A 120 29.49 9.99 36.85
C LEU A 120 29.53 10.74 38.20
N GLN A 121 30.14 10.16 39.25
CA GLN A 121 30.28 10.83 40.55
C GLN A 121 31.42 11.85 40.59
N ARG A 122 32.46 11.71 39.75
CA ARG A 122 33.58 12.67 39.71
C ARG A 122 33.25 13.93 38.90
N ALA A 123 32.45 13.83 37.84
CA ALA A 123 32.06 14.99 37.03
C ALA A 123 31.02 15.91 37.71
N TYR A 124 30.42 15.50 38.83
CA TYR A 124 29.40 16.28 39.54
C TYR A 124 29.98 17.18 40.66
N ARG A 125 31.28 17.09 40.97
CA ARG A 125 31.94 18.00 41.92
C ARG A 125 32.27 19.36 41.31
N ASP A 126 32.46 19.41 40.00
CA ASP A 126 32.92 20.61 39.30
C ASP A 126 31.82 21.15 38.37
N ASN A 127 30.67 21.53 38.93
CA ASN A 127 29.65 22.43 38.36
C ASN A 127 29.45 22.44 36.81
N ARG A 128 29.54 21.29 36.14
CA ARG A 128 29.44 21.15 34.68
C ARG A 128 28.23 20.29 34.33
N LEU A 129 27.37 20.89 33.51
CA LEU A 129 26.08 20.42 33.02
C LEU A 129 26.12 18.97 32.51
N ALA A 130 25.23 18.12 33.02
CA ALA A 130 25.03 16.75 32.54
C ALA A 130 23.91 16.70 31.47
N LEU A 131 24.24 16.26 30.26
CA LEU A 131 23.30 16.09 29.14
C LEU A 131 22.68 14.69 29.15
N LEU A 132 21.35 14.59 29.17
CA LEU A 132 20.60 13.34 29.03
C LEU A 132 20.29 13.09 27.54
N VAL A 133 20.96 12.11 26.92
CA VAL A 133 20.68 11.69 25.53
C VAL A 133 19.50 10.71 25.51
N LEU A 134 18.33 11.16 25.05
CA LEU A 134 17.20 10.29 24.74
C LEU A 134 17.30 9.76 23.31
N HIS A 135 17.62 8.48 23.17
CA HIS A 135 17.55 7.75 21.91
C HIS A 135 16.08 7.52 21.50
N ILE A 136 15.59 8.21 20.47
CA ILE A 136 14.31 7.84 19.83
C ILE A 136 14.59 6.69 18.85
N GLN A 137 14.54 5.47 19.37
CA GLN A 137 14.38 4.28 18.54
C GLN A 137 13.03 4.40 17.82
N THR A 138 13.00 4.53 16.49
CA THR A 138 11.74 4.45 15.73
C THR A 138 11.22 3.02 15.83
N LYS A 139 10.43 2.71 16.88
CA LYS A 139 9.70 1.45 16.97
C LYS A 139 8.54 1.45 15.98
N MET A 140 8.86 1.32 14.69
CA MET A 140 7.88 0.98 13.68
C MET A 140 7.54 -0.49 13.78
N ALA A 141 6.44 -0.79 14.45
CA ALA A 141 5.31 -1.53 13.87
C ALA A 141 4.35 -1.87 14.99
N ARG A 142 3.08 -1.42 14.92
CA ARG A 142 1.92 -2.27 15.30
C ARG A 142 0.68 -1.88 14.49
N GLY A 143 0.05 -2.86 13.85
CA GLY A 143 -1.23 -2.75 13.15
C GLY A 143 -1.18 -2.67 11.61
N LEU A 144 -2.35 -2.75 10.98
CA LEU A 144 -2.52 -2.69 9.54
C LEU A 144 -2.14 -1.30 8.99
N LYS A 145 -1.18 -1.24 8.06
CA LYS A 145 -0.81 0.01 7.39
C LYS A 145 -2.00 0.57 6.61
N LYS A 146 -2.39 1.84 6.79
CA LYS A 146 -3.53 2.46 6.09
C LYS A 146 -3.17 3.17 4.78
N HIS A 147 -1.89 3.45 4.54
CA HIS A 147 -1.42 4.23 3.40
C HIS A 147 -0.58 3.41 2.43
N LEU A 148 -0.65 3.76 1.14
CA LEU A 148 0.20 3.21 0.08
C LEU A 148 0.97 4.35 -0.60
N LYS A 149 2.30 4.30 -0.54
CA LYS A 149 3.15 5.24 -1.27
C LYS A 149 3.05 4.98 -2.76
N ARG A 150 3.02 6.05 -3.57
CA ARG A 150 2.80 5.93 -5.02
C ARG A 150 3.89 5.14 -5.73
N LEU A 151 5.15 5.34 -5.33
CA LEU A 151 6.30 4.58 -5.85
C LEU A 151 6.18 3.07 -5.60
N ASN A 152 5.49 2.67 -4.53
CA ASN A 152 5.29 1.27 -4.16
C ASN A 152 3.98 0.69 -4.72
N ALA A 153 3.21 1.47 -5.48
CA ALA A 153 1.99 1.00 -6.10
C ALA A 153 2.27 -0.06 -7.17
N PRO A 154 1.32 -0.97 -7.45
CA PRO A 154 1.47 -1.94 -8.53
C PRO A 154 1.75 -1.25 -9.88
N LYS A 155 2.84 -1.65 -10.55
CA LYS A 155 3.28 -1.05 -11.83
C LYS A 155 2.20 -1.09 -12.93
N HIS A 156 1.35 -2.12 -12.91
CA HIS A 156 0.30 -2.31 -13.90
C HIS A 156 -0.85 -1.28 -13.81
N TRP A 157 -0.92 -0.48 -12.74
CA TRP A 157 -1.87 0.63 -12.63
C TRP A 157 -1.51 1.80 -13.54
N MET A 158 -0.26 1.91 -13.99
CA MET A 158 0.22 3.01 -14.81
C MET A 158 0.01 4.37 -14.13
N LEU A 159 0.30 4.44 -12.82
CA LEU A 159 0.35 5.71 -12.10
C LEU A 159 1.63 6.47 -12.47
N ASP A 160 1.46 7.75 -12.69
CA ASP A 160 2.54 8.71 -12.87
C ASP A 160 3.35 8.86 -11.58
N LYS A 161 4.63 9.24 -11.70
CA LYS A 161 5.53 9.38 -10.54
C LYS A 161 5.31 10.69 -9.76
N LEU A 162 4.86 11.75 -10.43
CA LEU A 162 4.90 13.13 -9.91
C LEU A 162 3.55 13.69 -9.44
N GLY A 163 2.41 13.09 -9.78
CA GLY A 163 1.07 13.59 -9.46
C GLY A 163 0.62 13.42 -8.00
N GLY A 164 1.56 13.45 -7.05
CA GLY A 164 1.36 13.37 -5.60
C GLY A 164 2.10 12.22 -4.91
N ALA A 165 2.26 12.28 -3.59
CA ALA A 165 3.09 11.31 -2.85
C ALA A 165 2.43 9.91 -2.62
N PHE A 166 1.10 9.83 -2.70
CA PHE A 166 0.34 8.64 -2.32
C PHE A 166 -0.47 8.07 -3.49
N ALA A 167 -0.68 6.76 -3.47
CA ALA A 167 -1.60 6.05 -4.35
C ALA A 167 -2.85 5.62 -3.59
N PRO A 168 -3.98 5.41 -4.26
CA PRO A 168 -5.17 4.87 -3.62
C PRO A 168 -4.85 3.45 -3.12
N LYS A 169 -4.90 3.26 -1.80
CA LYS A 169 -4.73 1.93 -1.20
C LYS A 169 -6.04 1.17 -1.37
N PRO A 170 -6.05 -0.01 -2.02
CA PRO A 170 -7.26 -0.81 -2.16
C PRO A 170 -7.77 -1.24 -0.79
N SER A 171 -9.08 -1.21 -0.62
CA SER A 171 -9.76 -1.78 0.55
C SER A 171 -9.58 -3.30 0.57
N SER A 172 -9.74 -3.92 1.74
CA SER A 172 -9.84 -5.38 1.82
C SER A 172 -11.16 -5.81 1.17
N GLY A 173 -11.10 -6.69 0.17
CA GLY A 173 -12.27 -7.12 -0.60
C GLY A 173 -12.00 -8.39 -1.39
N PRO A 174 -12.77 -8.66 -2.45
CA PRO A 174 -12.70 -9.89 -3.25
C PRO A 174 -11.29 -10.24 -3.75
N HIS A 175 -10.59 -9.24 -4.30
CA HIS A 175 -9.34 -9.45 -5.01
C HIS A 175 -8.13 -8.94 -4.21
N LYS A 176 -6.98 -9.56 -4.45
CA LYS A 176 -5.71 -9.16 -3.82
C LYS A 176 -5.30 -7.77 -4.25
N SER A 177 -4.70 -7.00 -3.34
CA SER A 177 -4.26 -5.61 -3.59
C SER A 177 -3.26 -5.43 -4.76
N ARG A 178 -2.49 -6.47 -5.11
CA ARG A 178 -1.55 -6.47 -6.24
C ARG A 178 -2.18 -6.98 -7.55
N GLU A 179 -3.40 -7.50 -7.50
CA GLU A 179 -4.14 -8.13 -8.60
C GLU A 179 -5.55 -7.52 -8.72
N CYS A 180 -5.69 -6.24 -8.36
CA CYS A 180 -6.93 -5.49 -8.48
C CYS A 180 -6.68 -4.11 -9.08
N LEU A 181 -7.74 -3.47 -9.56
CA LEU A 181 -7.81 -2.08 -9.96
C LEU A 181 -8.89 -1.39 -9.11
N PRO A 182 -8.51 -0.45 -8.23
CA PRO A 182 -9.48 0.34 -7.45
C PRO A 182 -10.46 1.10 -8.35
N LEU A 183 -11.73 1.22 -7.92
CA LEU A 183 -12.76 1.95 -8.66
C LEU A 183 -12.37 3.39 -9.03
N ILE A 184 -11.64 4.06 -8.14
CA ILE A 184 -11.10 5.39 -8.44
C ILE A 184 -10.17 5.42 -9.65
N LEU A 185 -9.36 4.38 -9.86
CA LEU A 185 -8.47 4.31 -11.02
C LEU A 185 -9.25 3.96 -12.30
N ILE A 186 -10.35 3.22 -12.17
CA ILE A 186 -11.25 2.90 -13.29
C ILE A 186 -11.91 4.18 -13.81
N LEU A 187 -12.59 4.93 -12.92
CA LEU A 187 -13.36 6.11 -13.31
C LEU A 187 -12.46 7.27 -13.77
N ARG A 188 -11.34 7.53 -13.08
CA ARG A 188 -10.47 8.68 -13.37
C ARG A 188 -9.41 8.39 -14.44
N ASN A 189 -8.61 7.34 -14.27
CA ASN A 189 -7.43 7.12 -15.12
C ASN A 189 -7.74 6.32 -16.39
N ARG A 190 -8.78 5.48 -16.40
CA ARG A 190 -9.12 4.64 -17.56
C ARG A 190 -10.28 5.23 -18.37
N LEU A 191 -11.43 5.44 -17.75
CA LEU A 191 -12.64 5.95 -18.42
C LEU A 191 -12.63 7.48 -18.57
N LYS A 192 -11.89 8.19 -17.70
CA LYS A 192 -11.77 9.66 -17.70
C LYS A 192 -13.12 10.40 -17.48
N TYR A 193 -14.07 9.78 -16.79
CA TYR A 193 -15.31 10.46 -16.37
C TYR A 193 -15.11 11.45 -15.22
N ALA A 194 -14.02 11.30 -14.48
CA ALA A 194 -13.61 12.23 -13.45
C ALA A 194 -12.17 12.66 -13.68
N LEU A 195 -11.85 13.87 -13.29
CA LEU A 195 -10.52 14.46 -13.27
C LEU A 195 -9.91 14.37 -11.87
N THR A 196 -10.71 14.60 -10.81
CA THR A 196 -10.23 14.67 -9.42
C THR A 196 -10.75 13.54 -8.52
N TYR A 197 -10.13 13.40 -7.33
CA TYR A 197 -10.61 12.45 -6.30
C TYR A 197 -12.02 12.78 -5.80
N ARG A 198 -12.38 14.07 -5.75
CA ARG A 198 -13.67 14.53 -5.21
C ARG A 198 -14.82 14.16 -6.16
N GLU A 199 -14.63 14.35 -7.46
CA GLU A 199 -15.63 13.98 -8.47
C GLU A 199 -15.95 12.48 -8.46
N VAL A 200 -14.93 11.64 -8.31
CA VAL A 200 -15.14 10.18 -8.17
C VAL A 200 -16.02 9.86 -6.98
N ILE A 201 -15.84 10.56 -5.84
CA ILE A 201 -16.68 10.36 -4.67
C ILE A 201 -18.12 10.77 -4.98
N SER A 202 -18.34 11.91 -5.65
CA SER A 202 -19.67 12.36 -6.05
C SER A 202 -20.38 11.33 -6.95
N ILE A 203 -19.68 10.79 -7.96
CA ILE A 203 -20.22 9.76 -8.87
C ILE A 203 -20.62 8.49 -8.10
N LEU A 204 -19.77 8.03 -7.17
CA LEU A 204 -20.04 6.82 -6.40
C LEU A 204 -21.14 7.00 -5.36
N MET A 205 -21.26 8.18 -4.75
CA MET A 205 -22.31 8.48 -3.77
C MET A 205 -23.70 8.56 -4.42
N GLN A 206 -23.78 8.90 -5.70
CA GLN A 206 -25.02 8.82 -6.50
C GLN A 206 -25.46 7.38 -6.81
N ARG A 207 -24.68 6.36 -6.40
CA ARG A 207 -25.02 4.93 -6.55
C ARG A 207 -25.18 4.46 -8.01
N HIS A 208 -24.58 5.17 -8.97
CA HIS A 208 -24.65 4.85 -10.40
C HIS A 208 -23.65 3.80 -10.87
N VAL A 209 -22.70 3.38 -10.03
CA VAL A 209 -21.68 2.38 -10.39
C VAL A 209 -21.98 1.06 -9.71
N LEU A 210 -22.20 0.04 -10.53
CA LEU A 210 -22.43 -1.33 -10.12
C LEU A 210 -21.16 -2.16 -10.39
N VAL A 211 -20.75 -2.98 -9.43
CA VAL A 211 -19.73 -4.02 -9.64
C VAL A 211 -20.37 -5.36 -9.36
N ASP A 212 -20.31 -6.23 -10.36
CA ASP A 212 -20.97 -7.53 -10.38
C ASP A 212 -22.47 -7.44 -9.99
N GLY A 213 -23.19 -6.48 -10.58
CA GLY A 213 -24.62 -6.24 -10.34
C GLY A 213 -24.97 -5.54 -9.01
N LYS A 214 -23.98 -5.27 -8.14
CA LYS A 214 -24.21 -4.62 -6.83
C LYS A 214 -23.64 -3.21 -6.80
N VAL A 215 -24.41 -2.27 -6.25
CA VAL A 215 -23.98 -0.88 -6.04
C VAL A 215 -22.76 -0.83 -5.12
N ARG A 216 -21.69 -0.17 -5.56
CA ARG A 216 -20.49 0.05 -4.75
C ARG A 216 -20.22 1.54 -4.59
N THR A 217 -20.23 2.01 -3.34
CA THR A 217 -19.93 3.41 -2.98
C THR A 217 -18.46 3.61 -2.59
N ASP A 218 -17.73 2.54 -2.28
CA ASP A 218 -16.32 2.63 -1.87
C ASP A 218 -15.39 2.93 -3.06
N LYS A 219 -14.81 4.13 -3.07
CA LYS A 219 -13.81 4.58 -4.06
C LYS A 219 -12.60 3.66 -4.20
N THR A 220 -12.21 2.96 -3.13
CA THR A 220 -11.04 2.08 -3.11
C THR A 220 -11.41 0.60 -3.21
N TYR A 221 -12.65 0.29 -3.62
CA TYR A 221 -13.09 -1.09 -3.80
C TYR A 221 -12.20 -1.84 -4.81
N PRO A 222 -11.64 -3.01 -4.43
CA PRO A 222 -10.72 -3.75 -5.28
C PRO A 222 -11.49 -4.56 -6.33
N SER A 223 -11.74 -3.96 -7.50
CA SER A 223 -12.28 -4.69 -8.65
C SER A 223 -11.14 -5.44 -9.34
N GLY A 224 -11.32 -6.70 -9.72
CA GLY A 224 -10.24 -7.55 -10.21
C GLY A 224 -10.56 -8.27 -11.51
N PHE A 225 -9.86 -9.37 -11.74
CA PHE A 225 -9.99 -10.15 -12.96
C PHE A 225 -11.41 -10.73 -13.10
N MET A 226 -11.99 -10.67 -14.31
CA MET A 226 -13.34 -11.13 -14.66
C MET A 226 -14.51 -10.38 -14.00
N ASP A 227 -14.28 -9.39 -13.15
CA ASP A 227 -15.36 -8.56 -12.61
C ASP A 227 -16.05 -7.77 -13.73
N VAL A 228 -17.37 -7.62 -13.60
CA VAL A 228 -18.19 -6.80 -14.48
C VAL A 228 -18.49 -5.46 -13.79
N VAL A 229 -18.08 -4.36 -14.40
CA VAL A 229 -18.38 -3.00 -13.96
C VAL A 229 -19.44 -2.44 -14.90
N SER A 230 -20.61 -2.13 -14.36
CA SER A 230 -21.76 -1.60 -15.10
C SER A 230 -22.08 -0.18 -14.65
N ILE A 231 -22.39 0.68 -15.62
CA ILE A 231 -22.83 2.06 -15.38
C ILE A 231 -24.19 2.22 -16.09
N PRO A 232 -25.31 1.98 -15.38
CA PRO A 232 -26.64 2.01 -15.97
C PRO A 232 -27.00 3.36 -16.61
N LYS A 233 -26.47 4.47 -16.09
CA LYS A 233 -26.77 5.82 -16.62
C LYS A 233 -26.24 6.02 -18.04
N THR A 234 -25.13 5.39 -18.39
CA THR A 234 -24.54 5.46 -19.74
C THR A 234 -24.82 4.20 -20.56
N ASN A 235 -25.51 3.20 -19.99
CA ASN A 235 -25.69 1.87 -20.58
C ASN A 235 -24.38 1.21 -21.04
N GLU A 236 -23.28 1.48 -20.33
CA GLU A 236 -21.97 0.90 -20.65
C GLU A 236 -21.61 -0.20 -19.64
N ASN A 237 -21.28 -1.37 -20.18
CA ASN A 237 -20.84 -2.53 -19.42
C ASN A 237 -19.40 -2.87 -19.77
N PHE A 238 -18.58 -3.09 -18.73
CA PHE A 238 -17.17 -3.38 -18.86
C PHE A 238 -16.79 -4.64 -18.11
N ARG A 239 -15.97 -5.50 -18.73
CA ARG A 239 -15.29 -6.59 -18.04
C ARG A 239 -13.82 -6.28 -17.86
N LEU A 240 -13.31 -6.53 -16.65
CA LEU A 240 -11.90 -6.39 -16.33
C LEU A 240 -11.11 -7.60 -16.81
N LEU A 241 -10.31 -7.41 -17.87
CA LEU A 241 -9.45 -8.42 -18.44
C LEU A 241 -7.98 -7.96 -18.45
N TYR A 242 -7.07 -8.92 -18.63
CA TYR A 242 -5.67 -8.61 -18.85
C TYR A 242 -5.38 -8.38 -20.33
N ASP A 243 -4.59 -7.34 -20.60
CA ASP A 243 -3.92 -7.13 -21.87
C ASP A 243 -2.67 -8.03 -21.98
N THR A 244 -2.15 -8.26 -23.17
CA THR A 244 -0.96 -9.12 -23.42
C THR A 244 0.32 -8.61 -22.75
N LYS A 245 0.32 -7.33 -22.36
CA LYS A 245 1.36 -6.68 -21.55
C LYS A 245 1.20 -6.90 -20.04
N GLY A 246 0.16 -7.61 -19.61
CA GLY A 246 -0.12 -7.90 -18.19
C GLY A 246 -0.73 -6.73 -17.41
N ARG A 247 -1.46 -5.84 -18.10
CA ARG A 247 -2.14 -4.66 -17.52
C ARG A 247 -3.64 -4.89 -17.52
N PHE A 248 -4.37 -4.32 -16.56
CA PHE A 248 -5.83 -4.34 -16.60
C PHE A 248 -6.35 -3.42 -17.69
N ARG A 249 -7.23 -3.95 -18.52
CA ARG A 249 -7.99 -3.24 -19.55
C ARG A 249 -9.47 -3.44 -19.29
N LEU A 250 -10.22 -2.36 -19.38
CA LEU A 250 -11.68 -2.40 -19.41
C LEU A 250 -12.09 -2.78 -20.83
N HIS A 251 -12.65 -3.98 -20.99
CA HIS A 251 -13.21 -4.43 -22.25
C HIS A 251 -14.70 -4.13 -22.24
N SER A 252 -15.19 -3.34 -23.20
CA SER A 252 -16.62 -3.13 -23.36
C SER A 252 -17.28 -4.44 -23.81
N ILE A 253 -18.39 -4.79 -23.16
CA ILE A 253 -19.15 -6.01 -23.39
C ILE A 253 -20.62 -5.68 -23.65
N ARG A 254 -21.35 -6.61 -24.26
CA ARG A 254 -22.81 -6.52 -24.43
C ARG A 254 -23.55 -6.90 -23.14
N ASP A 255 -24.81 -6.51 -23.04
CA ASP A 255 -25.64 -6.70 -21.84
C ASP A 255 -25.87 -8.18 -21.51
N GLU A 256 -26.03 -9.04 -22.52
CA GLU A 256 -26.14 -10.50 -22.34
C GLU A 256 -24.91 -11.08 -21.64
N GLU A 257 -23.73 -10.60 -22.01
CA GLU A 257 -22.47 -11.03 -21.42
C GLU A 257 -22.25 -10.42 -20.03
N ALA A 258 -22.84 -9.26 -19.76
CA ALA A 258 -22.77 -8.58 -18.47
C ALA A 258 -23.55 -9.30 -17.37
N LYS A 259 -24.56 -10.10 -17.72
CA LYS A 259 -25.38 -10.88 -16.75
C LYS A 259 -24.61 -12.00 -16.08
N PHE A 260 -23.60 -12.56 -16.75
CA PHE A 260 -22.81 -13.66 -16.20
C PHE A 260 -21.35 -13.28 -15.96
N LYS A 261 -20.68 -14.09 -15.14
CA LYS A 261 -19.26 -13.98 -14.83
C LYS A 261 -18.63 -15.35 -14.76
N LEU A 262 -17.39 -15.48 -15.21
CA LEU A 262 -16.60 -16.67 -14.95
C LEU A 262 -15.91 -16.54 -13.60
N CYS A 263 -15.97 -17.59 -12.78
CA CYS A 263 -15.25 -17.69 -11.51
C CYS A 263 -14.45 -18.99 -11.43
N LYS A 264 -13.13 -18.90 -11.29
CA LYS A 264 -12.29 -20.07 -10.99
C LYS A 264 -12.52 -20.56 -9.55
N VAL A 265 -12.68 -21.86 -9.38
CA VAL A 265 -12.80 -22.56 -8.11
C VAL A 265 -11.41 -22.72 -7.49
N ARG A 266 -11.25 -22.21 -6.27
CA ARG A 266 -9.99 -22.27 -5.52
C ARG A 266 -9.93 -23.52 -4.63
N SER A 267 -11.03 -23.86 -3.98
CA SER A 267 -11.13 -25.03 -3.10
C SER A 267 -12.59 -25.47 -2.99
N VAL A 268 -12.78 -26.77 -2.86
CA VAL A 268 -14.07 -27.39 -2.50
C VAL A 268 -13.89 -27.98 -1.11
N GLN A 269 -14.83 -27.69 -0.21
CA GLN A 269 -14.77 -28.07 1.20
C GLN A 269 -16.16 -28.45 1.70
N TYR A 270 -16.22 -29.19 2.80
CA TYR A 270 -17.46 -29.52 3.49
C TYR A 270 -17.59 -28.65 4.73
N GLY A 271 -18.77 -28.03 4.89
CA GLY A 271 -19.11 -27.23 6.05
C GLY A 271 -19.73 -28.06 7.16
N GLN A 272 -20.26 -27.37 8.16
CA GLN A 272 -21.08 -27.99 9.20
C GLN A 272 -22.27 -28.74 8.55
N LYS A 273 -22.65 -29.88 9.16
CA LYS A 273 -23.68 -30.79 8.65
C LYS A 273 -23.34 -31.45 7.31
N GLY A 274 -22.05 -31.54 6.95
CA GLY A 274 -21.61 -32.21 5.72
C GLY A 274 -22.01 -31.48 4.44
N ILE A 275 -22.33 -30.19 4.51
CA ILE A 275 -22.81 -29.43 3.35
C ILE A 275 -21.62 -29.01 2.48
N PRO A 276 -21.52 -29.46 1.22
CA PRO A 276 -20.43 -29.05 0.34
C PRO A 276 -20.57 -27.57 -0.05
N TYR A 277 -19.45 -26.86 -0.07
CA TYR A 277 -19.33 -25.52 -0.60
C TYR A 277 -18.03 -25.34 -1.38
N LEU A 278 -18.08 -24.48 -2.38
CA LEU A 278 -16.89 -24.06 -3.11
C LEU A 278 -16.55 -22.61 -2.79
N ASN A 279 -15.25 -22.32 -2.79
CA ASN A 279 -14.72 -20.98 -2.71
C ASN A 279 -14.14 -20.57 -4.05
N THR A 280 -14.54 -19.41 -4.55
CA THR A 280 -14.06 -18.87 -5.83
C THR A 280 -12.86 -17.94 -5.64
N HIS A 281 -12.20 -17.59 -6.75
CA HIS A 281 -11.08 -16.66 -6.75
C HIS A 281 -11.45 -15.22 -6.31
N ASP A 282 -12.71 -14.81 -6.50
CA ASP A 282 -13.28 -13.53 -6.06
C ASP A 282 -13.88 -13.60 -4.65
N GLY A 283 -13.59 -14.67 -3.89
CA GLY A 283 -13.96 -14.78 -2.48
C GLY A 283 -15.46 -15.03 -2.24
N ARG A 284 -16.20 -15.47 -3.24
CA ARG A 284 -17.59 -15.94 -3.06
C ARG A 284 -17.57 -17.39 -2.57
N THR A 285 -18.56 -17.72 -1.75
CA THR A 285 -18.82 -19.08 -1.31
C THR A 285 -20.17 -19.52 -1.87
N ILE A 286 -20.17 -20.60 -2.65
CA ILE A 286 -21.39 -21.16 -3.24
C ILE A 286 -21.63 -22.53 -2.61
N ARG A 287 -22.83 -22.71 -2.04
CA ARG A 287 -23.23 -23.95 -1.37
C ARG A 287 -23.92 -24.88 -2.36
N TYR A 288 -23.85 -26.18 -2.09
CA TYR A 288 -24.43 -27.23 -2.93
C TYR A 288 -23.95 -27.19 -4.39
N PRO A 289 -22.62 -27.19 -4.64
CA PRO A 289 -22.12 -27.33 -5.99
C PRO A 289 -22.35 -28.76 -6.51
N ASP A 290 -22.35 -28.90 -7.84
CA ASP A 290 -22.33 -30.21 -8.50
C ASP A 290 -21.07 -31.00 -8.06
N PRO A 291 -21.20 -32.27 -7.64
CA PRO A 291 -20.07 -33.13 -7.25
C PRO A 291 -18.97 -33.27 -8.31
N LEU A 292 -19.28 -33.02 -9.59
CA LEU A 292 -18.32 -33.08 -10.68
C LEU A 292 -17.31 -31.91 -10.67
N ILE A 293 -17.61 -30.81 -9.97
CA ILE A 293 -16.78 -29.60 -9.92
C ILE A 293 -15.60 -29.83 -8.97
N LYS A 294 -14.38 -29.68 -9.50
CA LYS A 294 -13.13 -29.83 -8.74
C LYS A 294 -12.39 -28.51 -8.59
N ALA A 295 -11.35 -28.51 -7.76
CA ALA A 295 -10.46 -27.36 -7.63
C ALA A 295 -9.74 -27.06 -8.95
N ASN A 296 -9.58 -25.77 -9.25
CA ASN A 296 -9.05 -25.20 -10.51
C ASN A 296 -9.98 -25.20 -11.71
N ASP A 297 -11.16 -25.81 -11.62
CA ASP A 297 -12.21 -25.66 -12.62
C ASP A 297 -12.76 -24.22 -12.63
N THR A 298 -13.41 -23.83 -13.72
CA THR A 298 -14.08 -22.53 -13.84
C THR A 298 -15.58 -22.73 -13.90
N ILE A 299 -16.32 -22.01 -13.05
CA ILE A 299 -17.78 -21.97 -13.08
C ILE A 299 -18.27 -20.71 -13.78
N LYS A 300 -19.40 -20.82 -14.48
CA LYS A 300 -20.16 -19.70 -15.03
C LYS A 300 -21.25 -19.36 -14.03
N LEU A 301 -21.14 -18.17 -13.47
CA LEU A 301 -21.99 -17.65 -12.42
C LEU A 301 -22.96 -16.64 -13.03
N ASP A 302 -24.25 -16.81 -12.78
CA ASP A 302 -25.23 -15.76 -13.03
C ASP A 302 -25.15 -14.72 -11.90
N LEU A 303 -25.03 -13.44 -12.25
CA LEU A 303 -24.80 -12.37 -11.28
C LEU A 303 -26.06 -11.97 -10.53
N GLU A 304 -27.24 -12.16 -11.11
CA GLU A 304 -28.52 -11.84 -10.49
C GLU A 304 -28.89 -12.90 -9.44
N SER A 305 -28.93 -14.18 -9.84
CA SER A 305 -29.28 -15.27 -8.94
C SER A 305 -28.13 -15.71 -8.03
N GLY A 306 -26.88 -15.45 -8.42
CA GLY A 306 -25.69 -15.96 -7.73
C GLY A 306 -25.54 -17.49 -7.82
N LYS A 307 -26.27 -18.15 -8.73
CA LYS A 307 -26.23 -19.60 -8.95
C LYS A 307 -25.35 -19.96 -10.13
N ILE A 308 -24.85 -21.20 -10.11
CA ILE A 308 -24.00 -21.76 -11.16
C ILE A 308 -24.90 -22.20 -12.31
N THR A 309 -24.59 -21.75 -13.53
CA THR A 309 -25.28 -22.18 -14.75
C THR A 309 -24.56 -23.35 -15.41
N GLU A 310 -23.26 -23.19 -15.62
CA GLU A 310 -22.41 -24.18 -16.29
C GLU A 310 -21.02 -24.18 -15.66
N PHE A 311 -20.23 -25.22 -15.90
CA PHE A 311 -18.82 -25.26 -15.51
C PHE A 311 -17.93 -25.84 -16.61
N ILE A 312 -16.64 -25.55 -16.50
CA ILE A 312 -15.56 -25.99 -17.37
C ILE A 312 -14.53 -26.73 -16.52
N LYS A 313 -14.27 -27.99 -16.86
CA LYS A 313 -13.22 -28.79 -16.24
C LYS A 313 -11.83 -28.30 -16.64
N PHE A 314 -10.89 -28.35 -15.71
CA PHE A 314 -9.49 -28.05 -15.95
C PHE A 314 -8.77 -29.25 -16.58
N ASP A 315 -9.01 -29.44 -17.89
CA ASP A 315 -8.44 -30.52 -18.69
C ASP A 315 -7.65 -30.00 -19.89
N VAL A 316 -6.82 -30.88 -20.46
CA VAL A 316 -6.05 -30.62 -21.68
C VAL A 316 -7.01 -30.33 -22.85
N GLY A 317 -6.65 -29.38 -23.71
CA GLY A 317 -7.47 -29.00 -24.86
C GLY A 317 -8.43 -27.83 -24.61
N ASN A 318 -8.55 -27.33 -23.37
CA ASN A 318 -9.38 -26.16 -23.07
C ASN A 318 -8.61 -24.83 -23.18
N VAL A 319 -9.31 -23.75 -23.57
CA VAL A 319 -8.74 -22.40 -23.63
C VAL A 319 -8.55 -21.83 -22.23
N VAL A 320 -7.35 -21.29 -22.00
CA VAL A 320 -6.96 -20.64 -20.75
C VAL A 320 -6.40 -19.25 -20.99
N MET A 321 -6.58 -18.37 -20.00
CA MET A 321 -5.90 -17.09 -19.88
C MET A 321 -4.94 -17.13 -18.70
N VAL A 322 -3.75 -16.55 -18.86
CA VAL A 322 -2.78 -16.42 -17.77
C VAL A 322 -3.07 -15.18 -16.94
N THR A 323 -3.22 -15.33 -15.63
CA THR A 323 -3.51 -14.24 -14.69
C THR A 323 -2.27 -13.71 -13.96
N GLY A 324 -1.15 -14.45 -13.97
CA GLY A 324 0.03 -14.14 -13.18
C GLY A 324 1.37 -14.36 -13.90
N GLY A 325 2.46 -13.84 -13.32
CA GLY A 325 3.82 -14.02 -13.83
C GLY A 325 4.13 -13.23 -15.10
N ARG A 326 5.20 -13.64 -15.81
CA ARG A 326 5.72 -12.95 -17.01
C ARG A 326 4.81 -13.08 -18.24
N ASN A 327 4.04 -14.17 -18.30
CA ASN A 327 3.12 -14.52 -19.38
C ASN A 327 1.69 -14.03 -19.14
N ARG A 328 1.45 -13.18 -18.13
CA ARG A 328 0.13 -12.62 -17.80
C ARG A 328 -0.52 -11.96 -19.03
N GLY A 329 -1.80 -12.29 -19.25
CA GLY A 329 -2.63 -11.77 -20.32
C GLY A 329 -2.53 -12.53 -21.65
N ARG A 330 -1.68 -13.56 -21.73
CA ARG A 330 -1.67 -14.49 -22.86
C ARG A 330 -2.83 -15.46 -22.79
N VAL A 331 -3.34 -15.86 -23.96
CA VAL A 331 -4.45 -16.79 -24.10
C VAL A 331 -4.05 -17.89 -25.08
N GLY A 332 -4.23 -19.14 -24.65
CA GLY A 332 -3.91 -20.31 -25.45
C GLY A 332 -4.63 -21.55 -24.97
N VAL A 333 -4.38 -22.68 -25.63
CA VAL A 333 -4.94 -23.98 -25.30
C VAL A 333 -3.95 -24.75 -24.43
N ILE A 334 -4.43 -25.45 -23.40
CA ILE A 334 -3.59 -26.34 -22.60
C ILE A 334 -3.14 -27.52 -23.46
N LYS A 335 -1.83 -27.72 -23.61
CA LYS A 335 -1.25 -28.90 -24.28
C LYS A 335 -0.92 -30.02 -23.32
N ASN A 336 -0.20 -29.69 -22.25
CA ASN A 336 0.30 -30.68 -21.31
C ASN A 336 0.32 -30.10 -19.89
N ARG A 337 0.13 -30.98 -18.91
CA ARG A 337 0.19 -30.67 -17.48
C ARG A 337 1.22 -31.59 -16.84
N GLU A 338 2.33 -31.01 -16.41
CA GLU A 338 3.38 -31.69 -15.67
C GLU A 338 3.10 -31.63 -14.18
N LYS A 339 2.90 -32.82 -13.60
CA LYS A 339 2.68 -32.97 -12.16
C LYS A 339 4.01 -33.26 -11.48
N HIS A 340 4.41 -32.38 -10.57
CA HIS A 340 5.55 -32.59 -9.71
C HIS A 340 5.05 -32.82 -8.28
N LYS A 341 5.45 -33.93 -7.64
CA LYS A 341 5.07 -34.23 -6.26
C LYS A 341 5.78 -33.25 -5.32
N GLY A 342 5.03 -32.61 -4.42
CA GLY A 342 5.56 -31.70 -3.40
C GLY A 342 5.91 -30.28 -3.88
N THR A 343 5.84 -30.00 -5.19
CA THR A 343 6.13 -28.68 -5.75
C THR A 343 4.99 -28.18 -6.64
N PHE A 344 5.19 -27.02 -7.28
CA PHE A 344 4.17 -26.43 -8.15
C PHE A 344 4.10 -27.17 -9.48
N GLU A 345 2.89 -27.53 -9.89
CA GLU A 345 2.63 -28.09 -11.21
C GLU A 345 2.85 -27.04 -12.32
N THR A 346 3.42 -27.50 -13.41
CA THR A 346 3.71 -26.69 -14.60
C THR A 346 2.71 -27.04 -15.70
N VAL A 347 2.15 -26.02 -16.34
CA VAL A 347 1.16 -26.15 -17.41
C VAL A 347 1.76 -25.54 -18.68
N HIS A 348 1.86 -26.36 -19.72
CA HIS A 348 2.29 -25.97 -21.05
C HIS A 348 1.08 -25.55 -21.87
N ILE A 349 1.17 -24.35 -22.43
CA ILE A 349 0.08 -23.68 -23.15
C ILE A 349 0.59 -23.30 -24.53
N GLN A 350 -0.23 -23.54 -25.56
CA GLN A 350 0.05 -23.11 -26.93
C GLN A 350 -0.92 -21.98 -27.33
N ASP A 351 -0.38 -20.85 -27.78
CA ASP A 351 -1.16 -19.76 -28.37
C ASP A 351 -1.70 -20.15 -29.75
N ALA A 352 -2.69 -19.39 -30.26
CA ALA A 352 -3.27 -19.65 -31.59
C ALA A 352 -2.27 -19.51 -32.76
N THR A 353 -1.16 -18.79 -32.58
CA THR A 353 -0.07 -18.68 -33.57
C THR A 353 0.96 -19.81 -33.47
N GLY A 354 0.77 -20.76 -32.57
CA GLY A 354 1.65 -21.90 -32.37
C GLY A 354 2.76 -21.70 -31.34
N HIS A 355 2.95 -20.49 -30.80
CA HIS A 355 3.95 -20.25 -29.75
C HIS A 355 3.59 -20.98 -28.46
N GLU A 356 4.56 -21.71 -27.92
CA GLU A 356 4.41 -22.42 -26.66
C GLU A 356 5.08 -21.69 -25.50
N PHE A 357 4.48 -21.79 -24.32
CA PHE A 357 5.04 -21.28 -23.09
C PHE A 357 4.49 -22.02 -21.88
N ALA A 358 5.25 -22.01 -20.80
CA ALA A 358 4.87 -22.66 -19.54
C ALA A 358 4.48 -21.64 -18.46
N THR A 359 3.56 -22.02 -17.59
CA THR A 359 3.23 -21.27 -16.36
C THR A 359 2.86 -22.22 -15.21
N ARG A 360 2.92 -21.71 -13.97
CA ARG A 360 2.42 -22.46 -12.80
C ARG A 360 0.90 -22.59 -12.84
N LEU A 361 0.36 -23.72 -12.40
CA LEU A 361 -1.09 -23.99 -12.29
C LEU A 361 -1.90 -22.85 -11.67
N GLY A 362 -1.38 -22.23 -10.60
CA GLY A 362 -2.06 -21.14 -9.90
C GLY A 362 -2.30 -19.89 -10.76
N ASN A 363 -1.49 -19.68 -11.80
CA ASN A 363 -1.60 -18.55 -12.72
C ASN A 363 -2.49 -18.83 -13.94
N VAL A 364 -2.99 -20.07 -14.09
CA VAL A 364 -3.82 -20.48 -15.23
C VAL A 364 -5.29 -20.30 -14.89
N TYR A 365 -6.08 -19.77 -15.82
CA TYR A 365 -7.51 -19.57 -15.65
C TYR A 365 -8.26 -20.05 -16.88
N THR A 366 -9.10 -21.08 -16.75
CA THR A 366 -9.88 -21.61 -17.88
C THR A 366 -11.01 -20.66 -18.26
N ILE A 367 -11.10 -20.32 -19.53
CA ILE A 367 -12.07 -19.35 -20.06
C ILE A 367 -13.04 -19.95 -21.08
N GLY A 368 -12.79 -21.17 -21.58
CA GLY A 368 -13.62 -21.79 -22.60
C GLY A 368 -13.39 -23.30 -22.72
N LYS A 369 -14.33 -23.96 -23.40
CA LYS A 369 -14.23 -25.38 -23.77
C LYS A 369 -13.62 -25.51 -25.17
N GLY A 370 -12.67 -26.42 -25.34
CA GLY A 370 -11.97 -26.58 -26.62
C GLY A 370 -11.22 -25.31 -27.01
N THR A 371 -11.46 -24.81 -28.23
CA THR A 371 -10.87 -23.57 -28.76
C THR A 371 -11.75 -22.33 -28.61
N LYS A 372 -13.01 -22.48 -28.18
CA LYS A 372 -13.98 -21.38 -28.11
C LYS A 372 -14.04 -20.77 -26.70
N PRO A 373 -13.63 -19.51 -26.50
CA PRO A 373 -13.80 -18.83 -25.22
C PRO A 373 -15.28 -18.52 -24.95
N TRP A 374 -15.71 -18.60 -23.69
CA TRP A 374 -17.06 -18.17 -23.27
C TRP A 374 -17.18 -16.66 -23.06
N VAL A 375 -16.05 -15.96 -23.10
CA VAL A 375 -15.95 -14.53 -22.83
C VAL A 375 -15.31 -13.82 -24.03
N SER A 376 -15.80 -12.63 -24.34
CA SER A 376 -15.19 -11.74 -25.32
C SER A 376 -13.77 -11.34 -24.90
N LEU A 377 -12.83 -11.44 -25.84
CA LEU A 377 -11.42 -11.18 -25.61
C LEU A 377 -11.01 -9.79 -26.10
N PRO A 378 -10.05 -9.12 -25.41
CA PRO A 378 -9.56 -7.82 -25.83
C PRO A 378 -8.85 -7.90 -27.20
N LYS A 379 -8.64 -6.72 -27.82
CA LYS A 379 -7.94 -6.61 -29.10
C LYS A 379 -6.61 -7.37 -29.07
N GLY A 380 -6.40 -8.25 -30.06
CA GLY A 380 -5.24 -9.15 -30.13
C GLY A 380 -5.48 -10.54 -29.56
N LYS A 381 -6.68 -10.85 -29.04
CA LYS A 381 -7.11 -12.20 -28.59
C LYS A 381 -6.13 -12.91 -27.64
N GLY A 382 -5.31 -12.15 -26.90
CA GLY A 382 -4.30 -12.71 -26.00
C GLY A 382 -2.99 -13.17 -26.67
N ILE A 383 -2.79 -12.91 -27.98
CA ILE A 383 -1.54 -13.23 -28.67
C ILE A 383 -0.51 -12.15 -28.37
N LYS A 384 0.61 -12.55 -27.78
CA LYS A 384 1.72 -11.64 -27.46
C LYS A 384 2.73 -11.64 -28.59
N LEU A 385 2.76 -10.55 -29.34
CA LEU A 385 3.74 -10.29 -30.40
C LEU A 385 5.15 -10.15 -29.84
N THR A 386 6.14 -10.40 -30.70
CA THR A 386 7.54 -10.12 -30.37
C THR A 386 7.78 -8.60 -30.29
N ILE A 387 8.88 -8.20 -29.64
CA ILE A 387 9.21 -6.77 -29.48
C ILE A 387 9.39 -6.09 -30.85
N ILE A 388 9.98 -6.81 -31.81
CA ILE A 388 10.21 -6.32 -33.16
C ILE A 388 8.89 -6.15 -33.93
N GLU A 389 8.00 -7.15 -33.87
CA GLU A 389 6.66 -7.05 -34.45
C GLU A 389 5.85 -5.91 -33.86
N GLU A 390 5.93 -5.72 -32.54
CA GLU A 390 5.23 -4.64 -31.86
C GLU A 390 5.77 -3.26 -32.28
N ALA A 391 7.08 -3.13 -32.43
CA ALA A 391 7.72 -1.92 -32.93
C ALA A 391 7.30 -1.61 -34.36
N LYS A 392 7.32 -2.60 -35.26
CA LYS A 392 6.85 -2.46 -36.65
C LYS A 392 5.38 -2.05 -36.70
N LYS A 393 4.52 -2.70 -35.91
CA LYS A 393 3.09 -2.38 -35.82
C LYS A 393 2.86 -0.95 -35.33
N ARG A 394 3.67 -0.48 -34.36
CA ARG A 394 3.58 0.89 -33.86
C ARG A 394 4.00 1.91 -34.92
N LEU A 395 5.11 1.66 -35.62
CA LEU A 395 5.57 2.53 -36.71
C LEU A 395 4.55 2.61 -37.85
N ALA A 396 4.00 1.47 -38.27
CA ALA A 396 2.95 1.43 -39.28
C ALA A 396 1.69 2.21 -38.85
N ALA A 397 1.27 2.08 -37.60
CA ALA A 397 0.13 2.83 -37.07
C ALA A 397 0.40 4.35 -36.95
N GLN A 398 1.66 4.75 -36.72
CA GLN A 398 2.06 6.15 -36.73
C GLN A 398 2.05 6.71 -38.16
N GLY A 399 2.63 5.98 -39.11
CA GLY A 399 2.62 6.36 -40.53
C GLY A 399 1.20 6.52 -41.09
N ALA A 400 0.28 5.61 -40.72
CA ALA A 400 -1.12 5.68 -41.14
C ALA A 400 -1.97 6.76 -40.43
N ALA A 401 -1.45 7.38 -39.36
CA ALA A 401 -2.12 8.50 -38.69
C ALA A 401 -1.57 9.86 -39.15
N THR A 402 -0.40 9.87 -39.78
CA THR A 402 0.24 11.05 -40.38
C THR A 402 -0.06 11.21 -41.86
N ALA A 403 -0.38 10.12 -42.54
CA ALA A 403 -1.02 10.13 -43.86
C ALA A 403 -2.54 10.28 -43.67
#